data_AF-A0A4P5Z8G1-F1
#
_entry.id   AF-A0A4P5Z8G1-F1
#
_cell.length_a   1.000
_cell.length_b   1.000
_cell.length_c   1.000
_cell.angle_alpha   90.00
_cell.angle_beta   90.00
_cell.angle_gamma   90.00
#
_symmetry.space_group_name_H-M   'P 1'
#
loop_
_entity.id
_entity.type
_entity.pdbx_description
1 polymer ?
#
loop_
_entity_poly.entity_id
_entity_poly.type
_entity_poly.pdbx_seq_one_letter_code
_entity_poly.pdbx_strand_id
1 'polypeptide(L)'
;MKTLSAFLLIWCFGFTLSAAGQTAVTSKRPEKTGSPTDPTAASQWSPPARPRPAAEVRADAKAEAKGLILELRNPKPLTVEAMETFAVARALYREGLFEECQQELTSFWKKNPRDAGTWALRWNDDLGFKLGRPGGYPALILLTDAVKWRLQEKTLAKPVQAVDWNIVVLLVGKSSGLMPANDEEAKAGKGTPVSKTIDPLLLANEHRAVHELVWLTREYYHAVTEGKINLRLRVVHFPEVEFKLCAPGGPGWAHENIAQLKAAIPPDIAKVADWYWQIHPGIPRPRDGGYYLGSFPPGSTPDAAGAGMGMMPGTNKPRVMCDDLMMTRRPNADGGGPLHPMVNQIFLPTWLQHEFFHNHFGQNPHLGLEAKPHQWFDRTIWPKDFVGRFEADYYSEAMFKRLQTQAKPSLAGYFIRRTWFPDLLSALKPEDLVGRYAVAGPKNEWNSGEIKLADGRLEWRNDAGKTWGLTLEEDGVLKTDQRNPYFKDTPHYEILLVRGADGLPSHGISGYRSGAKTFLRQK
;
A
#
# COMPACT_ATOMS: atom_id res chain seq x y z
N MET A 1 -50.20 -30.25 -6.53
CA MET A 1 -50.79 -31.32 -5.68
C MET A 1 -49.67 -32.28 -5.29
N LYS A 2 -49.53 -32.51 -3.98
CA LYS A 2 -48.80 -33.60 -3.27
C LYS A 2 -47.25 -33.58 -3.33
N THR A 3 -46.54 -33.02 -2.33
CA THR A 3 -46.11 -33.56 -0.98
C THR A 3 -44.89 -34.47 -1.06
N LEU A 4 -43.87 -34.49 -0.17
CA LEU A 4 -43.42 -33.73 1.01
C LEU A 4 -42.04 -34.33 1.46
N SER A 5 -41.40 -33.69 2.45
CA SER A 5 -40.39 -34.21 3.42
C SER A 5 -38.90 -34.19 2.98
N ALA A 6 -37.98 -33.38 3.52
CA ALA A 6 -37.61 -32.99 4.89
C ALA A 6 -37.00 -34.13 5.73
N PHE A 7 -35.71 -34.03 6.04
CA PHE A 7 -35.09 -34.63 7.22
C PHE A 7 -34.06 -33.67 7.84
N LEU A 8 -34.32 -33.37 9.10
CA LEU A 8 -33.50 -32.63 10.06
C LEU A 8 -32.87 -33.68 10.99
N LEU A 9 -31.61 -33.52 11.39
CA LEU A 9 -31.05 -34.27 12.52
C LEU A 9 -30.14 -33.36 13.35
N ILE A 10 -30.67 -33.05 14.54
CA ILE A 10 -30.01 -32.49 15.71
C ILE A 10 -29.31 -33.65 16.43
N TRP A 11 -28.15 -33.43 17.06
CA TRP A 11 -27.87 -33.98 18.39
C TRP A 11 -26.78 -33.17 19.11
N CYS A 12 -27.01 -33.00 20.41
CA CYS A 12 -26.30 -32.15 21.36
C CYS A 12 -25.09 -32.85 21.99
N PHE A 13 -24.12 -32.07 22.46
CA PHE A 13 -23.38 -32.39 23.68
C PHE A 13 -23.10 -31.11 24.46
N GLY A 14 -23.48 -31.12 25.74
CA GLY A 14 -23.21 -30.05 26.69
C GLY A 14 -21.86 -30.24 27.38
N PHE A 15 -21.33 -29.14 27.92
CA PHE A 15 -20.43 -29.19 29.06
C PHE A 15 -20.72 -28.03 30.02
N THR A 16 -20.56 -28.38 31.29
CA THR A 16 -20.96 -27.75 32.53
C THR A 16 -20.21 -26.47 32.88
N LEU A 17 -20.94 -25.54 33.49
CA LEU A 17 -20.39 -24.44 34.29
C LEU A 17 -19.65 -24.98 35.52
N SER A 18 -18.44 -24.47 35.75
CA SER A 18 -17.79 -24.48 37.07
C SER A 18 -17.31 -23.07 37.38
N ALA A 19 -17.86 -22.50 38.44
CA ALA A 19 -17.44 -21.25 39.05
C ALA A 19 -16.27 -21.52 40.00
N ALA A 20 -15.20 -20.71 39.91
CA ALA A 20 -14.28 -20.50 41.03
C ALA A 20 -13.41 -19.25 40.78
N GLY A 21 -13.39 -18.36 41.77
CA GLY A 21 -12.19 -17.59 42.14
C GLY A 21 -11.95 -16.27 41.42
N GLN A 22 -12.69 -15.22 41.77
CA GLN A 22 -12.21 -13.84 41.62
C GLN A 22 -11.14 -13.57 42.70
N THR A 23 -9.87 -13.49 42.28
CA THR A 23 -8.82 -12.81 43.05
C THR A 23 -8.60 -11.43 42.44
N ALA A 24 -8.83 -10.41 43.27
CA ALA A 24 -8.61 -9.01 42.93
C ALA A 24 -7.12 -8.75 42.71
N VAL A 25 -6.72 -8.57 41.46
CA VAL A 25 -5.42 -7.98 41.11
C VAL A 25 -5.64 -6.48 40.93
N THR A 26 -5.16 -5.71 41.90
CA THR A 26 -5.06 -4.26 41.81
C THR A 26 -4.10 -3.89 40.67
N SER A 27 -4.64 -3.55 39.50
CA SER A 27 -3.85 -3.00 38.40
C SER A 27 -3.40 -1.59 38.77
N LYS A 28 -2.15 -1.44 39.21
CA LYS A 28 -1.49 -0.14 39.26
C LYS A 28 -1.46 0.43 37.85
N ARG A 29 -2.04 1.62 37.72
CA ARG A 29 -2.02 2.48 36.53
C ARG A 29 -0.55 2.66 36.10
N PRO A 30 -0.15 2.34 34.86
CA PRO A 30 1.18 2.70 34.41
C PRO A 30 1.25 4.22 34.32
N GLU A 31 2.29 4.76 34.94
CA GLU A 31 2.67 6.16 34.86
C GLU A 31 2.78 6.59 33.39
N LYS A 32 2.34 7.83 33.11
CA LYS A 32 2.50 8.47 31.81
C LYS A 32 3.99 8.54 31.47
N THR A 33 4.50 7.55 30.75
CA THR A 33 5.73 7.69 29.98
C THR A 33 5.49 8.75 28.91
N GLY A 34 6.48 9.63 28.74
CA GLY A 34 6.38 10.90 28.02
C GLY A 34 5.72 10.83 26.63
N SER A 35 5.21 11.99 26.23
CA SER A 35 4.76 12.27 24.87
C SER A 35 5.74 11.65 23.85
N PRO A 36 5.27 10.85 22.87
CA PRO A 36 6.10 10.46 21.76
C PRO A 36 6.56 11.74 21.08
N THR A 37 7.87 11.99 21.07
CA THR A 37 8.48 12.90 20.09
C THR A 37 8.00 12.46 18.72
N ASP A 38 7.40 13.37 17.97
CA ASP A 38 6.79 13.12 16.68
C ASP A 38 7.77 12.36 15.74
N PRO A 39 7.57 11.05 15.50
CA PRO A 39 8.45 10.26 14.66
C PRO A 39 8.23 10.53 13.17
N THR A 40 7.37 11.48 12.80
CA THR A 40 7.16 11.91 11.40
C THR A 40 8.36 12.66 10.81
N ALA A 41 9.33 13.07 11.65
CA ALA A 41 10.58 13.70 11.22
C ALA A 41 11.62 12.71 10.65
N ALA A 42 11.26 11.48 10.32
CA ALA A 42 12.07 10.63 9.44
C ALA A 42 12.17 11.34 8.08
N SER A 43 13.32 12.02 7.88
CA SER A 43 13.47 13.10 6.93
C SER A 43 13.01 12.71 5.52
N GLN A 44 12.35 13.66 4.88
CA GLN A 44 12.29 13.66 3.42
C GLN A 44 13.73 13.48 2.94
N TRP A 45 13.98 12.46 2.10
CA TRP A 45 15.31 12.30 1.56
C TRP A 45 15.62 13.59 0.79
N SER A 46 16.70 14.25 1.20
CA SER A 46 17.26 15.41 0.54
C SER A 46 18.64 15.01 0.05
N PRO A 47 19.04 15.45 -1.15
CA PRO A 47 20.40 15.24 -1.62
C PRO A 47 21.39 15.88 -0.64
N PRO A 48 22.61 15.33 -0.54
CA PRO A 48 23.64 15.90 0.31
C PRO A 48 23.93 17.35 -0.10
N ALA A 49 24.16 18.23 0.87
CA ALA A 49 24.47 19.64 0.62
C ALA A 49 25.75 19.84 -0.21
N ARG A 50 26.66 18.85 -0.18
CA ARG A 50 27.86 18.80 -1.01
C ARG A 50 27.93 17.42 -1.66
N PRO A 51 27.55 17.29 -2.94
CA PRO A 51 27.63 16.02 -3.64
C PRO A 51 29.09 15.61 -3.81
N ARG A 52 29.35 14.30 -3.75
CA ARG A 52 30.67 13.76 -4.10
C ARG A 52 30.93 13.88 -5.61
N PRO A 53 32.21 13.90 -6.05
CA PRO A 53 32.52 13.90 -7.49
C PRO A 53 31.89 12.69 -8.20
N ALA A 54 31.25 12.93 -9.33
CA ALA A 54 30.50 11.91 -10.04
C ALA A 54 31.35 10.69 -10.49
N ALA A 55 32.67 10.86 -10.65
CA ALA A 55 33.59 9.76 -10.96
C ALA A 55 33.78 8.81 -9.78
N GLU A 56 33.89 9.34 -8.56
CA GLU A 56 34.00 8.58 -7.31
C GLU A 56 32.71 7.79 -7.06
N VAL A 57 31.56 8.47 -7.17
CA VAL A 57 30.23 7.86 -7.01
C VAL A 57 30.05 6.68 -7.97
N ARG A 58 30.48 6.82 -9.24
CA ARG A 58 30.45 5.74 -10.23
C ARG A 58 31.35 4.56 -9.84
N ALA A 59 32.57 4.82 -9.38
CA ALA A 59 33.52 3.78 -9.02
C ALA A 59 32.99 2.93 -7.85
N ASP A 60 32.49 3.58 -6.79
CA ASP A 60 31.93 2.90 -5.63
C ASP A 60 30.69 2.08 -6.00
N ALA A 61 29.78 2.66 -6.78
CA ALA A 61 28.56 1.97 -7.19
C ALA A 61 28.84 0.74 -8.07
N LYS A 62 29.86 0.80 -8.94
CA LYS A 62 30.30 -0.36 -9.73
C LYS A 62 30.93 -1.44 -8.84
N ALA A 63 31.69 -1.05 -7.81
CA ALA A 63 32.25 -1.99 -6.86
C ALA A 63 31.14 -2.71 -6.07
N GLU A 64 30.10 -1.99 -5.64
CA GLU A 64 28.91 -2.59 -5.00
C GLU A 64 28.17 -3.55 -5.96
N ALA A 65 27.94 -3.13 -7.21
CA ALA A 65 27.27 -3.97 -8.21
C ALA A 65 28.03 -5.26 -8.48
N LYS A 66 29.37 -5.21 -8.53
CA LYS A 66 30.21 -6.40 -8.72
C LYS A 66 29.98 -7.45 -7.64
N GLY A 67 29.75 -7.04 -6.39
CA GLY A 67 29.40 -7.95 -5.30
C GLY A 67 28.13 -8.74 -5.61
N LEU A 68 27.03 -8.04 -5.96
CA LEU A 68 25.79 -8.68 -6.38
C LEU A 68 25.97 -9.57 -7.61
N ILE A 69 26.67 -9.10 -8.64
CA ILE A 69 26.83 -9.81 -9.92
C ILE A 69 27.52 -11.17 -9.73
N LEU A 70 28.51 -11.25 -8.82
CA LEU A 70 29.18 -12.50 -8.48
C LEU A 70 28.25 -13.53 -7.81
N GLU A 71 27.16 -13.07 -7.20
CA GLU A 71 26.15 -13.93 -6.57
C GLU A 71 25.06 -14.40 -7.53
N LEU A 72 24.96 -13.80 -8.73
CA LEU A 72 23.95 -14.16 -9.73
C LEU A 72 24.25 -15.51 -10.37
N ARG A 73 23.21 -16.31 -10.60
CA ARG A 73 23.30 -17.53 -11.40
C ARG A 73 23.25 -17.19 -12.88
N ASN A 74 24.27 -17.62 -13.64
CA ASN A 74 24.34 -17.49 -15.10
C ASN A 74 23.90 -16.12 -15.67
N PRO A 75 24.34 -14.98 -15.11
CA PRO A 75 23.84 -13.68 -15.52
C PRO A 75 24.23 -13.39 -16.97
N LYS A 76 23.25 -12.95 -17.75
CA LYS A 76 23.46 -12.60 -19.16
C LYS A 76 24.08 -11.21 -19.26
N PRO A 77 24.84 -10.90 -20.34
CA PRO A 77 25.54 -9.61 -20.45
C PRO A 77 24.62 -8.39 -20.28
N LEU A 78 23.40 -8.43 -20.85
CA LEU A 78 22.42 -7.36 -20.69
C LEU A 78 21.94 -7.20 -19.25
N THR A 79 21.74 -8.31 -18.53
CA THR A 79 21.35 -8.29 -17.12
C THR A 79 22.47 -7.68 -16.26
N VAL A 80 23.71 -8.09 -16.51
CA VAL A 80 24.89 -7.51 -15.85
C VAL A 80 24.94 -6.00 -16.07
N GLU A 81 24.85 -5.56 -17.33
CA GLU A 81 24.85 -4.14 -17.68
C GLU A 81 23.69 -3.38 -17.00
N ALA A 82 22.49 -3.95 -16.96
CA ALA A 82 21.34 -3.36 -16.28
C ALA A 82 21.56 -3.21 -14.77
N MET A 83 22.19 -4.19 -14.10
CA MET A 83 22.54 -4.10 -12.68
C MET A 83 23.57 -3.00 -12.41
N GLU A 84 24.64 -2.95 -13.21
CA GLU A 84 25.68 -1.92 -13.08
C GLU A 84 25.10 -0.53 -13.32
N THR A 85 24.32 -0.35 -14.39
CA THR A 85 23.64 0.91 -14.69
C THR A 85 22.70 1.30 -13.55
N PHE A 86 21.91 0.36 -13.01
CA PHE A 86 21.01 0.68 -11.89
C PHE A 86 21.80 1.13 -10.66
N ALA A 87 22.85 0.41 -10.28
CA ALA A 87 23.67 0.76 -9.12
C ALA A 87 24.27 2.17 -9.25
N VAL A 88 24.84 2.48 -10.42
CA VAL A 88 25.42 3.79 -10.73
C VAL A 88 24.37 4.89 -10.77
N ALA A 89 23.28 4.70 -11.52
CA ALA A 89 22.23 5.70 -11.65
C ALA A 89 21.57 5.99 -10.31
N ARG A 90 21.32 4.96 -9.49
CA ARG A 90 20.82 5.11 -8.11
C ARG A 90 21.76 5.95 -7.26
N ALA A 91 23.06 5.66 -7.30
CA ALA A 91 24.05 6.39 -6.50
C ALA A 91 24.14 7.86 -6.93
N LEU A 92 24.18 8.14 -8.24
CA LEU A 92 24.15 9.50 -8.77
C LEU A 92 22.87 10.25 -8.38
N TYR A 93 21.71 9.58 -8.46
CA TYR A 93 20.44 10.14 -8.01
C TYR A 93 20.49 10.53 -6.52
N ARG A 94 21.01 9.63 -5.67
CA ARG A 94 21.14 9.83 -4.22
C ARG A 94 22.17 10.89 -3.83
N GLU A 95 23.04 11.28 -4.75
CA GLU A 95 23.96 12.41 -4.58
C GLU A 95 23.37 13.71 -5.14
N GLY A 96 22.18 13.69 -5.74
CA GLY A 96 21.59 14.87 -6.38
C GLY A 96 22.22 15.23 -7.73
N LEU A 97 23.06 14.34 -8.28
CA LEU A 97 23.71 14.45 -9.59
C LEU A 97 22.76 13.98 -10.70
N PHE A 98 21.64 14.70 -10.85
CA PHE A 98 20.53 14.29 -11.71
C PHE A 98 20.87 14.34 -13.19
N GLU A 99 21.70 15.29 -13.62
CA GLU A 99 22.17 15.43 -14.99
C GLU A 99 23.03 14.21 -15.39
N GLU A 100 23.98 13.82 -14.54
CA GLU A 100 24.81 12.64 -14.73
C GLU A 100 24.01 11.33 -14.66
N CYS A 101 23.04 11.27 -13.75
CA CYS A 101 22.10 10.15 -13.64
C CYS A 101 21.30 9.98 -14.95
N GLN A 102 20.78 11.08 -15.51
CA GLN A 102 20.06 11.06 -16.79
C GLN A 102 20.97 10.66 -17.96
N GLN A 103 22.22 11.13 -17.99
CA GLN A 103 23.19 10.73 -19.01
C GLN A 103 23.49 9.22 -18.99
N GLU A 104 23.66 8.65 -17.80
CA GLU A 104 23.88 7.20 -17.61
C GLU A 104 22.70 6.39 -18.14
N LEU A 105 21.48 6.75 -17.72
CA LEU A 105 20.24 6.08 -18.15
C LEU A 105 19.98 6.25 -19.65
N THR A 106 20.21 7.45 -20.19
CA THR A 106 20.04 7.72 -21.63
C THR A 106 21.02 6.89 -22.46
N SER A 107 22.28 6.79 -22.02
CA SER A 107 23.30 5.98 -22.69
C SER A 107 22.91 4.50 -22.69
N PHE A 108 22.44 4.00 -21.54
CA PHE A 108 21.94 2.64 -21.42
C PHE A 108 20.75 2.37 -22.35
N TRP A 109 19.71 3.21 -22.32
CA TRP A 109 18.51 3.02 -23.15
C TRP A 109 18.77 3.20 -24.65
N LYS A 110 19.73 4.05 -25.04
CA LYS A 110 20.16 4.18 -26.44
C LYS A 110 20.78 2.89 -26.96
N LYS A 111 21.59 2.21 -26.14
CA LYS A 111 22.23 0.94 -26.47
C LYS A 111 21.26 -0.24 -26.36
N ASN A 112 20.36 -0.21 -25.39
CA ASN A 112 19.42 -1.27 -25.06
C ASN A 112 17.95 -0.75 -25.09
N PRO A 113 17.40 -0.39 -26.28
CA PRO A 113 16.05 0.17 -26.39
C PRO A 113 14.99 -0.69 -25.71
N ARG A 114 13.95 -0.05 -25.14
CA ARG A 114 12.87 -0.75 -24.40
C ARG A 114 12.14 -1.79 -25.25
N ASP A 115 12.00 -1.52 -26.55
CA ASP A 115 11.35 -2.39 -27.54
C ASP A 115 12.28 -3.44 -28.16
N ALA A 116 13.56 -3.47 -27.76
CA ALA A 116 14.52 -4.44 -28.28
C ALA A 116 14.09 -5.87 -27.92
N GLY A 117 14.10 -6.76 -28.91
CA GLY A 117 13.81 -8.19 -28.72
C GLY A 117 14.77 -8.91 -27.78
N THR A 118 15.94 -8.33 -27.54
CA THR A 118 16.96 -8.84 -26.61
C THR A 118 16.46 -8.95 -25.17
N TRP A 119 15.52 -8.10 -24.76
CA TRP A 119 14.86 -8.20 -23.45
C TRP A 119 13.94 -9.42 -23.33
N ALA A 120 13.28 -9.81 -24.43
CA ALA A 120 12.33 -10.93 -24.42
C ALA A 120 13.04 -12.29 -24.28
N LEU A 121 14.28 -12.39 -24.76
CA LEU A 121 15.14 -13.58 -24.56
C LEU A 121 15.55 -13.80 -23.10
N ARG A 122 15.19 -12.90 -22.19
CA ARG A 122 15.60 -12.88 -20.77
C ARG A 122 14.43 -13.06 -19.81
N TRP A 123 13.23 -13.33 -20.34
CA TRP A 123 12.01 -13.51 -19.54
C TRP A 123 12.11 -14.67 -18.54
N ASN A 124 12.90 -15.70 -18.86
CA ASN A 124 13.07 -16.92 -18.07
C ASN A 124 14.48 -17.07 -17.47
N ASP A 125 15.25 -15.99 -17.35
CA ASP A 125 16.57 -16.08 -16.73
C ASP A 125 16.43 -16.49 -15.25
N ASP A 126 16.99 -17.64 -14.87
CA ASP A 126 17.20 -18.02 -13.46
C ASP A 126 18.46 -17.33 -12.96
N LEU A 127 18.28 -16.17 -12.35
CA LEU A 127 19.36 -15.35 -11.78
C LEU A 127 19.69 -15.75 -10.33
N GLY A 128 18.96 -16.68 -9.72
CA GLY A 128 19.03 -16.95 -8.27
C GLY A 128 18.55 -15.78 -7.40
N PHE A 129 17.92 -14.77 -7.99
CA PHE A 129 17.31 -13.64 -7.30
C PHE A 129 16.11 -13.11 -8.06
N LYS A 130 15.21 -12.45 -7.34
CA LYS A 130 14.16 -11.64 -7.96
C LYS A 130 14.70 -10.26 -8.29
N LEU A 131 14.79 -9.93 -9.57
CA LEU A 131 15.28 -8.62 -10.01
C LEU A 131 14.27 -7.92 -10.92
N GLY A 132 13.01 -8.37 -10.91
CA GLY A 132 12.04 -8.05 -11.95
C GLY A 132 12.22 -8.91 -13.20
N ARG A 133 11.27 -8.81 -14.13
CA ARG A 133 11.32 -9.52 -15.41
C ARG A 133 11.10 -8.53 -16.56
N PRO A 134 12.13 -8.24 -17.36
CA PRO A 134 13.53 -8.69 -17.25
C PRO A 134 14.28 -8.17 -16.00
N GLY A 135 15.40 -8.78 -15.63
CA GLY A 135 16.19 -8.38 -14.45
C GLY A 135 16.70 -6.94 -14.54
N GLY A 136 16.42 -6.11 -13.52
CA GLY A 136 16.79 -4.70 -13.43
C GLY A 136 15.94 -3.74 -14.25
N TYR A 137 15.29 -4.26 -15.28
CA TYR A 137 14.55 -3.47 -16.27
C TYR A 137 13.46 -2.59 -15.65
N PRO A 138 12.56 -3.09 -14.78
CA PRO A 138 11.51 -2.25 -14.22
C PRO A 138 12.07 -1.14 -13.32
N ALA A 139 13.07 -1.43 -12.50
CA ALA A 139 13.69 -0.45 -11.61
C ALA A 139 14.39 0.68 -12.40
N LEU A 140 15.01 0.35 -13.54
CA LEU A 140 15.57 1.35 -14.46
C LEU A 140 14.48 2.26 -15.08
N ILE A 141 13.31 1.71 -15.41
CA ILE A 141 12.17 2.51 -15.89
C ILE A 141 11.72 3.50 -14.80
N LEU A 142 11.46 3.01 -13.58
CA LEU A 142 11.05 3.83 -12.45
C LEU A 142 12.04 4.97 -12.19
N LEU A 143 13.34 4.65 -12.19
CA LEU A 143 14.40 5.63 -11.96
C LEU A 143 14.53 6.64 -13.10
N THR A 144 14.29 6.23 -14.34
CA THR A 144 14.24 7.12 -15.51
C THR A 144 13.15 8.16 -15.37
N ASP A 145 11.96 7.75 -14.91
CA ASP A 145 10.84 8.66 -14.69
C ASP A 145 11.12 9.60 -13.51
N ALA A 146 11.71 9.08 -12.43
CA ALA A 146 12.10 9.86 -11.26
C ALA A 146 13.15 10.95 -11.59
N VAL A 147 14.21 10.62 -12.33
CA VAL A 147 15.26 11.60 -12.68
C VAL A 147 14.74 12.65 -13.65
N LYS A 148 13.88 12.26 -14.59
CA LYS A 148 13.24 13.21 -15.53
C LYS A 148 12.47 14.27 -14.76
N TRP A 149 11.69 13.88 -13.76
CA TRP A 149 10.98 14.82 -12.91
C TRP A 149 11.92 15.75 -12.15
N ARG A 150 12.97 15.23 -11.51
CA ARG A 150 13.92 16.08 -10.75
C ARG A 150 14.58 17.15 -11.61
N LEU A 151 14.91 16.84 -12.85
CA LEU A 151 15.45 17.82 -13.79
C LEU A 151 14.39 18.85 -14.23
N GLN A 152 13.16 18.41 -14.47
CA GLN A 152 12.05 19.30 -14.78
C GLN A 152 11.71 20.24 -13.60
N GLU A 153 11.71 19.72 -12.37
CA GLU A 153 11.42 20.45 -11.13
C GLU A 153 12.33 21.68 -10.97
N LYS A 154 13.62 21.56 -11.29
CA LYS A 154 14.58 22.68 -11.27
C LYS A 154 14.21 23.82 -12.20
N THR A 155 13.38 23.56 -13.22
CA THR A 155 12.96 24.57 -14.22
C THR A 155 11.65 25.26 -13.86
N LEU A 156 10.97 24.81 -12.80
CA LEU A 156 9.70 25.40 -12.38
C LEU A 156 9.93 26.79 -11.76
N ALA A 157 9.10 27.75 -12.18
CA ALA A 157 9.15 29.11 -11.63
C ALA A 157 8.80 29.16 -10.13
N LYS A 158 8.03 28.18 -9.63
CA LYS A 158 7.66 28.02 -8.23
C LYS A 158 7.70 26.55 -7.83
N PRO A 159 8.15 26.23 -6.61
CA PRO A 159 8.05 24.87 -6.09
C PRO A 159 6.60 24.38 -6.07
N VAL A 160 6.40 23.10 -6.38
CA VAL A 160 5.10 22.45 -6.24
C VAL A 160 4.86 22.20 -4.75
N GLN A 161 3.70 22.62 -4.25
CA GLN A 161 3.29 22.27 -2.89
C GLN A 161 2.79 20.82 -2.89
N ALA A 162 3.60 19.93 -2.31
CA ALA A 162 3.24 18.52 -2.18
C ALA A 162 2.28 18.30 -1.01
N VAL A 163 1.37 17.34 -1.17
CA VAL A 163 0.57 16.77 -0.09
C VAL A 163 1.23 15.48 0.37
N ASP A 164 1.38 15.33 1.68
CA ASP A 164 1.90 14.10 2.26
C ASP A 164 0.86 12.97 2.14
N TRP A 165 1.29 11.85 1.57
CA TRP A 165 0.50 10.65 1.40
C TRP A 165 1.14 9.51 2.19
N ASN A 166 0.44 9.02 3.20
CA ASN A 166 1.00 8.22 4.28
C ASN A 166 0.78 6.73 4.06
N ILE A 167 1.86 5.99 3.83
CA ILE A 167 1.87 4.54 3.97
C ILE A 167 2.21 4.20 5.42
N VAL A 168 1.25 3.61 6.13
CA VAL A 168 1.50 3.07 7.46
C VAL A 168 1.99 1.64 7.31
N VAL A 169 3.24 1.41 7.69
CA VAL A 169 3.85 0.08 7.73
C VAL A 169 3.51 -0.56 9.06
N LEU A 170 2.79 -1.68 9.02
CA LEU A 170 2.36 -2.45 10.17
C LEU A 170 3.28 -3.66 10.31
N LEU A 171 4.25 -3.60 11.22
CA LEU A 171 5.12 -4.74 11.54
C LEU A 171 4.42 -5.61 12.59
N VAL A 172 3.95 -6.77 12.18
CA VAL A 172 3.37 -7.78 13.07
C VAL A 172 4.48 -8.50 13.81
N GLY A 173 4.38 -8.63 15.13
CA GLY A 173 5.45 -9.18 15.95
C GLY A 173 5.65 -10.68 15.79
N LYS A 174 4.56 -11.45 15.63
CA LYS A 174 4.56 -12.92 15.70
C LYS A 174 3.74 -13.55 14.57
N SER A 175 4.18 -14.72 14.11
CA SER A 175 3.35 -15.64 13.33
C SER A 175 3.51 -17.06 13.86
N SER A 176 2.44 -17.85 13.84
CA SER A 176 2.50 -19.30 14.09
C SER A 176 1.83 -20.08 12.96
N GLY A 177 2.23 -21.33 12.79
CA GLY A 177 1.70 -22.18 11.72
C GLY A 177 2.46 -23.49 11.61
N LEU A 178 2.29 -24.19 10.51
CA LEU A 178 3.00 -25.44 10.22
C LEU A 178 4.16 -25.17 9.26
N MET A 179 5.34 -25.68 9.59
CA MET A 179 6.51 -25.72 8.72
C MET A 179 6.60 -27.10 8.07
N PRO A 180 6.17 -27.26 6.81
CA PRO A 180 6.27 -28.54 6.12
C PRO A 180 7.75 -28.92 5.91
N ALA A 181 8.05 -30.22 5.87
CA ALA A 181 9.37 -30.75 5.55
C ALA A 181 9.58 -30.98 4.04
N ASN A 182 8.50 -31.13 3.26
CA ASN A 182 8.52 -31.28 1.80
C ASN A 182 7.21 -30.76 1.15
N ASP A 183 7.13 -30.77 -0.18
CA ASP A 183 5.96 -30.32 -0.95
C ASP A 183 4.69 -31.15 -0.67
N GLU A 184 4.84 -32.43 -0.34
CA GLU A 184 3.70 -33.31 -0.05
C GLU A 184 3.06 -32.94 1.28
N GLU A 185 3.87 -32.71 2.32
CA GLU A 185 3.41 -32.17 3.59
C GLU A 185 2.76 -30.80 3.41
N ALA A 186 3.39 -29.92 2.63
CA ALA A 186 2.82 -28.62 2.32
C ALA A 186 1.42 -28.77 1.70
N LYS A 187 1.26 -29.55 0.63
CA LYS A 187 -0.05 -29.77 -0.03
C LYS A 187 -1.08 -30.48 0.86
N ALA A 188 -0.64 -31.35 1.76
CA ALA A 188 -1.52 -32.09 2.68
C ALA A 188 -1.90 -31.28 3.93
N GLY A 189 -1.40 -30.06 4.05
CA GLY A 189 -1.61 -29.22 5.22
C GLY A 189 -0.93 -29.71 6.49
N LYS A 190 0.22 -30.37 6.35
CA LYS A 190 1.00 -30.99 7.42
C LYS A 190 2.34 -30.27 7.60
N GLY A 191 2.97 -30.49 8.75
CA GLY A 191 4.29 -29.96 9.06
C GLY A 191 4.50 -29.87 10.57
N THR A 192 5.71 -29.45 10.95
CA THR A 192 6.03 -29.20 12.36
C THR A 192 5.44 -27.86 12.79
N PRO A 193 4.67 -27.76 13.89
CA PRO A 193 4.22 -26.48 14.42
C PRO A 193 5.42 -25.59 14.76
N VAL A 194 5.40 -24.35 14.27
CA VAL A 194 6.42 -23.35 14.55
C VAL A 194 5.80 -22.01 14.93
N SER A 195 6.56 -21.23 15.68
CA SER A 195 6.31 -19.82 15.93
C SER A 195 7.52 -19.02 15.47
N LYS A 196 7.28 -17.89 14.82
CA LYS A 196 8.29 -16.98 14.27
C LYS A 196 8.02 -15.57 14.76
N THR A 197 9.09 -14.82 14.95
CA THR A 197 9.05 -13.38 15.26
C THR A 197 9.57 -12.60 14.08
N ILE A 198 9.18 -11.33 13.99
CA ILE A 198 9.59 -10.44 12.89
C ILE A 198 11.12 -10.35 12.84
N ASP A 199 11.67 -10.33 11.63
CA ASP A 199 13.11 -10.20 11.42
C ASP A 199 13.65 -8.92 12.08
N PRO A 200 14.63 -9.01 13.00
CA PRO A 200 15.20 -7.85 13.68
C PRO A 200 15.77 -6.79 12.75
N LEU A 201 16.18 -7.14 11.53
CA LEU A 201 16.67 -6.18 10.53
C LEU A 201 15.62 -5.10 10.20
N LEU A 202 14.33 -5.45 10.25
CA LEU A 202 13.24 -4.51 10.00
C LEU A 202 12.99 -3.56 11.18
N LEU A 203 13.43 -3.94 12.38
CA LEU A 203 13.31 -3.13 13.61
C LEU A 203 14.56 -2.29 13.89
N ALA A 204 15.71 -2.68 13.35
CA ALA A 204 16.99 -2.04 13.62
C ALA A 204 17.11 -0.63 13.03
N ASN A 205 17.92 0.22 13.67
CA ASN A 205 18.31 1.55 13.18
C ASN A 205 17.11 2.39 12.71
N GLU A 206 16.09 2.51 13.56
CA GLU A 206 14.86 3.27 13.24
C GLU A 206 14.17 2.76 11.96
N HIS A 207 14.14 1.44 11.77
CA HIS A 207 13.55 0.78 10.60
C HIS A 207 14.24 1.16 9.27
N ARG A 208 15.54 1.46 9.28
CA ARG A 208 16.31 1.87 8.09
C ARG A 208 16.08 0.95 6.89
N ALA A 209 16.02 -0.37 7.10
CA ALA A 209 15.76 -1.32 6.02
C ALA A 209 14.42 -1.04 5.32
N VAL A 210 13.35 -0.78 6.07
CA VAL A 210 12.02 -0.45 5.53
C VAL A 210 12.06 0.84 4.70
N HIS A 211 12.77 1.87 5.17
CA HIS A 211 12.92 3.13 4.44
C HIS A 211 13.73 2.96 3.15
N GLU A 212 14.84 2.23 3.21
CA GLU A 212 15.70 1.91 2.06
C GLU A 212 15.00 1.02 1.03
N LEU A 213 13.95 0.29 1.42
CA LEU A 213 13.22 -0.61 0.54
C LEU A 213 12.23 0.11 -0.38
N VAL A 214 11.70 1.26 0.06
CA VAL A 214 10.64 1.99 -0.67
C VAL A 214 11.09 3.31 -1.28
N TRP A 215 12.36 3.70 -1.13
CA TRP A 215 12.85 4.99 -1.61
C TRP A 215 12.51 5.24 -3.08
N LEU A 216 12.72 4.26 -3.97
CA LEU A 216 12.46 4.42 -5.39
C LEU A 216 10.95 4.53 -5.67
N THR A 217 10.13 3.79 -4.92
CA THR A 217 8.67 3.94 -4.98
C THR A 217 8.24 5.35 -4.58
N ARG A 218 8.85 5.94 -3.54
CA ARG A 218 8.58 7.32 -3.11
C ARG A 218 8.93 8.32 -4.21
N GLU A 219 10.14 8.23 -4.76
CA GLU A 219 10.59 9.13 -5.83
C GLU A 219 9.77 8.96 -7.10
N TYR A 220 9.40 7.73 -7.46
CA TYR A 220 8.55 7.45 -8.60
C TYR A 220 7.16 8.09 -8.44
N TYR A 221 6.47 7.87 -7.31
CA TYR A 221 5.14 8.44 -7.09
C TYR A 221 5.15 9.96 -6.97
N HIS A 222 6.23 10.53 -6.42
CA HIS A 222 6.45 11.97 -6.47
C HIS A 222 6.57 12.47 -7.92
N ALA A 223 7.35 11.78 -8.74
CA ALA A 223 7.56 12.13 -10.14
C ALA A 223 6.29 12.01 -10.99
N VAL A 224 5.58 10.88 -10.93
CA VAL A 224 4.38 10.65 -11.76
C VAL A 224 3.16 11.43 -11.26
N THR A 225 3.26 12.11 -10.12
CA THR A 225 2.24 13.07 -9.66
C THR A 225 2.67 14.51 -9.88
N GLU A 226 3.75 14.75 -10.64
CA GLU A 226 4.31 16.07 -10.90
C GLU A 226 4.61 16.83 -9.60
N GLY A 227 5.19 16.12 -8.63
CA GLY A 227 5.58 16.66 -7.34
C GLY A 227 4.42 16.94 -6.38
N LYS A 228 3.17 16.69 -6.78
CA LYS A 228 1.97 17.00 -5.97
C LYS A 228 1.78 16.04 -4.79
N ILE A 229 2.38 14.84 -4.85
CA ILE A 229 2.35 13.87 -3.76
C ILE A 229 3.74 13.64 -3.22
N ASN A 230 3.84 13.62 -1.90
CA ASN A 230 5.04 13.19 -1.19
C ASN A 230 4.71 11.95 -0.37
N LEU A 231 5.25 10.80 -0.77
CA LEU A 231 5.00 9.55 -0.06
C LEU A 231 5.79 9.55 1.26
N ARG A 232 5.05 9.49 2.37
CA ARG A 232 5.55 9.37 3.73
C ARG A 232 5.37 7.95 4.24
N LEU A 233 6.33 7.50 5.05
CA LEU A 233 6.22 6.24 5.78
C LEU A 233 6.01 6.53 7.26
N ARG A 234 5.09 5.79 7.88
CA ARG A 234 4.99 5.69 9.33
C ARG A 234 5.05 4.22 9.71
N VAL A 235 6.13 3.81 10.37
CA VAL A 235 6.34 2.43 10.78
C VAL A 235 5.81 2.23 12.19
N VAL A 236 4.99 1.21 12.40
CA VAL A 236 4.40 0.86 13.70
C VAL A 236 4.61 -0.63 13.94
N HIS A 237 5.14 -0.97 15.11
CA HIS A 237 5.44 -2.34 15.51
C HIS A 237 4.43 -2.85 16.55
N PHE A 238 3.92 -4.06 16.32
CA PHE A 238 2.93 -4.72 17.17
C PHE A 238 3.50 -6.05 17.72
N PRO A 239 4.38 -6.00 18.74
CA PRO A 239 5.11 -7.18 19.23
C PRO A 239 4.19 -8.32 19.72
N GLU A 240 3.00 -7.98 20.19
CA GLU A 240 2.03 -8.94 20.75
C GLU A 240 0.94 -9.39 19.76
N VAL A 241 0.88 -8.81 18.55
CA VAL A 241 -0.04 -9.30 17.53
C VAL A 241 0.56 -10.54 16.89
N GLU A 242 -0.23 -11.61 16.85
CA GLU A 242 0.16 -12.89 16.30
C GLU A 242 -0.78 -13.32 15.17
N PHE A 243 -0.19 -13.62 14.02
CA PHE A 243 -0.91 -14.18 12.88
C PHE A 243 -0.80 -15.69 12.84
N LYS A 244 -1.93 -16.37 12.70
CA LYS A 244 -1.95 -17.79 12.40
C LYS A 244 -1.92 -17.99 10.89
N LEU A 245 -0.92 -18.70 10.42
CA LEU A 245 -0.72 -19.08 9.03
C LEU A 245 -1.21 -20.52 8.85
N CYS A 246 -2.29 -20.70 8.07
CA CYS A 246 -2.96 -21.99 7.86
C CYS A 246 -2.53 -22.65 6.54
N ALA A 247 -2.37 -23.97 6.52
CA ALA A 247 -1.81 -24.70 5.38
C ALA A 247 -2.71 -24.75 4.11
N PRO A 248 -2.19 -25.10 2.91
CA PRO A 248 -2.91 -25.05 1.62
C PRO A 248 -4.15 -25.96 1.57
N GLY A 249 -5.26 -25.45 1.01
CA GLY A 249 -6.48 -26.25 0.72
C GLY A 249 -7.81 -25.49 0.85
N GLY A 250 -7.82 -24.27 1.40
CA GLY A 250 -8.98 -23.38 1.44
C GLY A 250 -8.73 -22.05 0.71
N PRO A 251 -9.79 -21.29 0.36
CA PRO A 251 -9.65 -20.00 -0.29
C PRO A 251 -8.95 -19.01 0.65
N GLY A 252 -7.71 -18.70 0.31
CA GLY A 252 -6.87 -17.73 1.01
C GLY A 252 -6.13 -18.34 2.18
N TRP A 253 -4.81 -18.21 2.17
CA TRP A 253 -4.06 -18.00 3.41
C TRP A 253 -4.47 -16.62 3.96
N ALA A 254 -5.74 -16.49 4.33
CA ALA A 254 -6.31 -15.28 4.88
C ALA A 254 -5.95 -15.31 6.35
N HIS A 255 -4.98 -14.47 6.71
CA HIS A 255 -4.51 -14.28 8.08
C HIS A 255 -5.68 -14.28 9.06
N GLU A 256 -5.81 -15.37 9.82
CA GLU A 256 -6.64 -15.31 11.02
C GLU A 256 -6.06 -14.20 11.89
N ASN A 257 -6.93 -13.51 12.63
CA ASN A 257 -6.57 -12.39 13.49
C ASN A 257 -6.26 -11.05 12.79
N ILE A 258 -6.66 -10.83 11.53
CA ILE A 258 -6.65 -9.45 10.98
C ILE A 258 -7.48 -8.48 11.84
N ALA A 259 -8.54 -8.98 12.48
CA ALA A 259 -9.33 -8.22 13.44
C ALA A 259 -8.50 -7.81 14.68
N GLN A 260 -7.57 -8.66 15.13
CA GLN A 260 -6.65 -8.34 16.23
C GLN A 260 -5.68 -7.24 15.81
N LEU A 261 -5.08 -7.34 14.62
CA LEU A 261 -4.22 -6.26 14.11
C LEU A 261 -5.01 -4.95 14.02
N LYS A 262 -6.21 -4.97 13.44
CA LYS A 262 -7.07 -3.78 13.37
C LYS A 262 -7.34 -3.18 14.74
N ALA A 263 -7.71 -4.00 15.73
CA ALA A 263 -7.99 -3.54 17.08
C ALA A 263 -6.74 -2.98 17.78
N ALA A 264 -5.54 -3.43 17.39
CA ALA A 264 -4.29 -2.94 17.93
C ALA A 264 -3.84 -1.61 17.31
N ILE A 265 -4.28 -1.26 16.08
CA ILE A 265 -3.91 0.00 15.43
C ILE A 265 -4.49 1.18 16.22
N PRO A 266 -3.66 2.08 16.77
CA PRO A 266 -4.14 3.24 17.49
C PRO A 266 -5.01 4.15 16.60
N PRO A 267 -6.06 4.82 17.14
CA PRO A 267 -6.93 5.67 16.35
C PRO A 267 -6.22 6.79 15.58
N ASP A 268 -5.17 7.39 16.14
CA ASP A 268 -4.38 8.43 15.47
C ASP A 268 -3.60 7.87 14.26
N ILE A 269 -3.04 6.65 14.38
CA ILE A 269 -2.44 5.92 13.25
C ILE A 269 -3.48 5.62 12.18
N ALA A 270 -4.64 5.10 12.60
CA ALA A 270 -5.71 4.73 11.70
C ALA A 270 -6.23 5.93 10.91
N LYS A 271 -6.28 7.13 11.52
CA LYS A 271 -6.71 8.37 10.87
C LYS A 271 -5.74 8.80 9.77
N VAL A 272 -4.45 8.89 10.06
CA VAL A 272 -3.45 9.40 9.10
C VAL A 272 -3.14 8.45 7.94
N ALA A 273 -3.40 7.15 8.08
CA ALA A 273 -3.04 6.18 7.04
C ALA A 273 -3.77 6.45 5.72
N ASP A 274 -3.07 6.60 4.61
CA ASP A 274 -3.69 6.57 3.28
C ASP A 274 -3.68 5.16 2.68
N TRP A 275 -2.69 4.38 3.10
CA TRP A 275 -2.46 2.99 2.70
C TRP A 275 -1.83 2.22 3.86
N TYR A 276 -2.07 0.92 3.93
CA TYR A 276 -1.39 0.03 4.86
C TYR A 276 -0.41 -0.90 4.16
N TRP A 277 0.81 -0.98 4.64
CA TRP A 277 1.75 -2.04 4.25
C TRP A 277 1.97 -2.97 5.44
N GLN A 278 1.32 -4.13 5.40
CA GLN A 278 1.37 -5.13 6.45
C GLN A 278 2.55 -6.07 6.20
N ILE A 279 3.44 -6.18 7.17
CA ILE A 279 4.57 -7.11 7.14
C ILE A 279 4.44 -8.04 8.34
N HIS A 280 4.51 -9.35 8.11
CA HIS A 280 4.46 -10.34 9.17
C HIS A 280 5.61 -11.35 9.10
N PRO A 281 5.90 -12.07 10.19
CA PRO A 281 6.91 -13.12 10.16
C PRO A 281 6.52 -14.23 9.18
N GLY A 282 7.43 -14.59 8.27
CA GLY A 282 7.25 -15.69 7.34
C GLY A 282 7.63 -17.04 7.94
N ILE A 283 6.97 -18.12 7.52
CA ILE A 283 7.38 -19.49 7.80
C ILE A 283 8.02 -20.06 6.52
N PRO A 284 9.33 -20.38 6.53
CA PRO A 284 10.01 -20.91 5.35
C PRO A 284 9.40 -22.23 4.86
N ARG A 285 9.37 -22.44 3.55
CA ARG A 285 8.93 -23.69 2.90
C ARG A 285 10.11 -24.51 2.35
N PRO A 286 9.96 -25.85 2.28
CA PRO A 286 10.95 -26.79 1.72
C PRO A 286 11.39 -26.42 0.31
N ARG A 287 10.42 -25.99 -0.51
CA ARG A 287 10.62 -25.50 -1.86
C ARG A 287 10.27 -24.02 -1.95
N ASP A 288 10.79 -23.18 -1.04
CA ASP A 288 10.88 -21.74 -1.30
C ASP A 288 11.81 -21.46 -2.50
N GLY A 289 11.48 -22.02 -3.68
CA GLY A 289 11.95 -21.62 -4.98
C GLY A 289 10.90 -20.72 -5.57
N GLY A 290 11.14 -19.43 -5.45
CA GLY A 290 10.27 -18.41 -5.99
C GLY A 290 8.99 -18.25 -5.18
N TYR A 291 8.95 -17.23 -4.34
CA TYR A 291 7.72 -16.44 -4.26
C TYR A 291 7.44 -15.89 -5.69
N TYR A 292 6.77 -16.66 -6.54
CA TYR A 292 6.58 -16.34 -7.96
C TYR A 292 5.59 -15.19 -8.13
N LEU A 293 6.12 -13.97 -8.27
CA LEU A 293 5.42 -12.80 -8.83
C LEU A 293 5.79 -12.58 -10.31
N GLY A 294 6.34 -13.59 -10.97
CA GLY A 294 6.68 -13.51 -12.38
C GLY A 294 6.35 -14.82 -13.06
N SER A 295 5.40 -14.78 -13.98
CA SER A 295 4.94 -15.89 -14.84
C SER A 295 4.11 -16.96 -14.15
N PHE A 296 2.81 -16.72 -14.12
CA PHE A 296 1.82 -17.80 -14.08
C PHE A 296 1.72 -18.40 -15.48
N PRO A 297 1.97 -19.71 -15.68
CA PRO A 297 1.32 -20.43 -16.76
C PRO A 297 -0.20 -20.23 -16.62
N PRO A 298 -0.95 -20.04 -17.72
CA PRO A 298 -2.41 -20.09 -17.65
C PRO A 298 -2.86 -21.39 -16.97
N GLY A 299 -3.49 -21.29 -15.80
CA GLY A 299 -4.02 -22.44 -15.05
C GLY A 299 -3.22 -22.94 -13.84
N SER A 300 -2.09 -22.33 -13.46
CA SER A 300 -1.44 -22.65 -12.17
C SER A 300 -2.12 -21.92 -11.01
N THR A 301 -2.60 -22.64 -10.00
CA THR A 301 -3.08 -22.05 -8.74
C THR A 301 -1.91 -21.40 -7.97
N PRO A 302 -2.07 -20.17 -7.47
CA PRO A 302 -0.99 -19.41 -6.86
C PRO A 302 -0.50 -20.04 -5.55
N ASP A 303 0.80 -20.38 -5.50
CA ASP A 303 1.54 -20.60 -4.26
C ASP A 303 2.00 -19.27 -3.60
N ALA A 304 1.30 -18.16 -3.91
CA ALA A 304 1.52 -16.81 -3.40
C ALA A 304 1.03 -16.64 -1.95
N ALA A 305 1.36 -17.59 -1.09
CA ALA A 305 0.82 -17.74 0.27
C ALA A 305 1.31 -16.68 1.29
N GLY A 306 1.93 -15.58 0.85
CA GLY A 306 2.48 -14.58 1.76
C GLY A 306 2.40 -13.14 1.28
N ALA A 307 1.93 -12.85 0.07
CA ALA A 307 1.92 -11.48 -0.46
C ALA A 307 0.74 -11.18 -1.37
N GLY A 308 0.30 -9.92 -1.36
CA GLY A 308 -0.73 -9.42 -2.27
C GLY A 308 -1.41 -8.16 -1.77
N MET A 309 -2.50 -7.78 -2.43
CA MET A 309 -3.32 -6.64 -2.10
C MET A 309 -4.71 -7.03 -1.58
N GLY A 310 -5.24 -6.20 -0.68
CA GLY A 310 -6.64 -6.19 -0.31
C GLY A 310 -7.04 -4.84 0.27
N MET A 311 -8.14 -4.83 1.01
CA MET A 311 -8.57 -3.68 1.82
C MET A 311 -8.32 -3.98 3.29
N MET A 312 -7.92 -2.97 4.07
CA MET A 312 -7.87 -3.12 5.53
C MET A 312 -9.29 -3.26 6.09
N PRO A 313 -9.64 -4.36 6.79
CA PRO A 313 -11.03 -4.65 7.16
C PRO A 313 -11.73 -3.54 7.94
N GLY A 314 -12.97 -3.24 7.52
CA GLY A 314 -13.77 -2.15 8.10
C GLY A 314 -13.11 -0.78 8.01
N THR A 315 -12.22 -0.61 7.04
CA THR A 315 -11.77 0.68 6.51
C THR A 315 -11.98 0.65 4.99
N ASN A 316 -11.96 1.82 4.34
CA ASN A 316 -11.91 1.91 2.88
C ASN A 316 -10.48 2.20 2.38
N LYS A 317 -9.47 1.72 3.12
CA LYS A 317 -8.06 1.98 2.85
C LYS A 317 -7.39 0.73 2.25
N PRO A 318 -6.65 0.87 1.14
CA PRO A 318 -5.94 -0.23 0.52
C PRO A 318 -4.85 -0.77 1.46
N ARG A 319 -4.60 -2.06 1.34
CA ARG A 319 -3.61 -2.79 2.11
C ARG A 319 -2.79 -3.67 1.19
N VAL A 320 -1.49 -3.51 1.22
CA VAL A 320 -0.55 -4.49 0.68
C VAL A 320 -0.03 -5.32 1.84
N MET A 321 0.10 -6.63 1.65
CA MET A 321 0.66 -7.55 2.64
C MET A 321 1.82 -8.30 2.04
N CYS A 322 2.86 -8.54 2.85
CA CYS A 322 3.95 -9.47 2.57
C CYS A 322 4.47 -10.10 3.87
N ASP A 323 5.28 -11.15 3.77
CA ASP A 323 6.12 -11.57 4.88
C ASP A 323 7.48 -10.85 4.89
N ASP A 324 8.18 -10.95 6.03
CA ASP A 324 9.53 -10.39 6.22
C ASP A 324 10.62 -11.12 5.42
N LEU A 325 10.47 -12.42 5.17
CA LEU A 325 11.43 -13.22 4.41
C LEU A 325 11.60 -12.69 2.97
N MET A 326 10.53 -12.14 2.38
CA MET A 326 10.61 -11.44 1.09
C MET A 326 11.61 -10.26 1.07
N MET A 327 11.95 -9.71 2.24
CA MET A 327 12.84 -8.57 2.40
C MET A 327 14.17 -8.90 3.07
N THR A 328 14.29 -10.02 3.79
CA THR A 328 15.51 -10.28 4.56
C THR A 328 16.31 -11.48 4.06
N ARG A 329 15.68 -12.34 3.24
CA ARG A 329 16.26 -13.64 2.87
C ARG A 329 16.18 -13.93 1.39
N ARG A 330 17.23 -14.56 0.86
CA ARG A 330 17.17 -15.23 -0.43
C ARG A 330 16.26 -16.47 -0.33
N PRO A 331 15.38 -16.74 -1.33
CA PRO A 331 14.58 -17.96 -1.32
C PRO A 331 15.43 -19.24 -1.20
N ASN A 332 14.91 -20.29 -0.56
CA ASN A 332 15.66 -21.54 -0.33
C ASN A 332 16.11 -22.22 -1.62
N ALA A 333 15.29 -22.28 -2.67
CA ALA A 333 15.73 -22.89 -3.94
C ALA A 333 16.78 -22.03 -4.67
N ASP A 334 16.92 -20.77 -4.26
CA ASP A 334 17.93 -19.85 -4.77
C ASP A 334 19.24 -19.92 -3.96
N GLY A 335 19.34 -20.88 -3.02
CA GLY A 335 20.54 -21.15 -2.21
C GLY A 335 20.40 -20.69 -0.76
N GLY A 336 19.31 -20.01 -0.40
CA GLY A 336 19.11 -19.46 0.95
C GLY A 336 20.13 -18.39 1.32
N GLY A 337 20.11 -17.96 2.58
CA GLY A 337 21.02 -16.94 3.11
C GLY A 337 20.48 -15.51 3.09
N PRO A 338 21.28 -14.55 3.58
CA PRO A 338 20.88 -13.15 3.62
C PRO A 338 20.69 -12.58 2.21
N LEU A 339 19.74 -11.66 2.08
CA LEU A 339 19.47 -10.99 0.81
C LEU A 339 20.45 -9.83 0.58
N HIS A 340 21.12 -9.80 -0.57
CA HIS A 340 21.97 -8.67 -0.93
C HIS A 340 21.10 -7.38 -1.00
N PRO A 341 21.47 -6.27 -0.32
CA PRO A 341 20.61 -5.10 -0.18
C PRO A 341 20.11 -4.50 -1.51
N MET A 342 20.96 -4.51 -2.55
CA MET A 342 20.60 -4.01 -3.87
C MET A 342 19.48 -4.83 -4.55
N VAL A 343 19.37 -6.14 -4.30
CA VAL A 343 18.31 -6.99 -4.90
C VAL A 343 16.95 -6.44 -4.52
N ASN A 344 16.80 -6.10 -3.25
CA ASN A 344 15.60 -5.54 -2.66
C ASN A 344 15.24 -4.17 -3.19
N GLN A 345 16.25 -3.32 -3.39
CA GLN A 345 16.05 -1.98 -3.97
C GLN A 345 15.66 -2.02 -5.45
N ILE A 346 15.83 -3.16 -6.12
CA ILE A 346 15.36 -3.42 -7.48
C ILE A 346 13.98 -4.09 -7.44
N PHE A 347 13.84 -5.15 -6.64
CA PHE A 347 12.66 -5.99 -6.61
C PHE A 347 11.47 -5.31 -5.95
N LEU A 348 11.64 -4.76 -4.74
CA LEU A 348 10.50 -4.29 -3.96
C LEU A 348 9.78 -3.12 -4.63
N PRO A 349 10.45 -2.11 -5.21
CA PRO A 349 9.75 -1.06 -5.95
C PRO A 349 8.92 -1.59 -7.12
N THR A 350 9.43 -2.62 -7.80
CA THR A 350 8.72 -3.30 -8.89
C THR A 350 7.49 -4.04 -8.36
N TRP A 351 7.62 -4.75 -7.25
CA TRP A 351 6.49 -5.45 -6.63
C TRP A 351 5.45 -4.48 -6.06
N LEU A 352 5.86 -3.42 -5.37
CA LEU A 352 4.95 -2.38 -4.89
C LEU A 352 4.25 -1.68 -6.07
N GLN A 353 4.93 -1.47 -7.18
CA GLN A 353 4.28 -0.96 -8.39
C GLN A 353 3.17 -1.92 -8.85
N HIS A 354 3.46 -3.21 -8.98
CA HIS A 354 2.46 -4.24 -9.32
C HIS A 354 1.23 -4.14 -8.42
N GLU A 355 1.43 -4.17 -7.11
CA GLU A 355 0.33 -4.09 -6.16
C GLU A 355 -0.43 -2.77 -6.29
N PHE A 356 0.27 -1.63 -6.38
CA PHE A 356 -0.40 -0.34 -6.46
C PHE A 356 -1.23 -0.20 -7.74
N PHE A 357 -0.81 -0.84 -8.83
CA PHE A 357 -1.54 -0.80 -10.09
C PHE A 357 -2.85 -1.59 -10.05
N HIS A 358 -2.94 -2.70 -9.31
CA HIS A 358 -4.24 -3.31 -8.99
C HIS A 358 -5.20 -2.29 -8.38
N ASN A 359 -4.70 -1.48 -7.42
CA ASN A 359 -5.52 -0.45 -6.80
C ASN A 359 -5.90 0.65 -7.79
N HIS A 360 -4.95 1.19 -8.55
CA HIS A 360 -5.21 2.27 -9.51
C HIS A 360 -6.22 1.85 -10.57
N PHE A 361 -6.12 0.63 -11.08
CA PHE A 361 -7.03 0.09 -12.08
C PHE A 361 -8.42 -0.17 -11.50
N GLY A 362 -8.50 -0.79 -10.32
CA GLY A 362 -9.77 -1.02 -9.62
C GLY A 362 -10.53 0.27 -9.28
N GLN A 363 -9.82 1.38 -9.09
CA GLN A 363 -10.43 2.70 -8.84
C GLN A 363 -10.79 3.46 -10.13
N ASN A 364 -10.26 3.02 -11.27
CA ASN A 364 -10.52 3.62 -12.57
C ASN A 364 -11.00 2.57 -13.59
N PRO A 365 -12.08 1.82 -13.30
CA PRO A 365 -12.53 0.71 -14.14
C PRO A 365 -12.89 1.15 -15.57
N HIS A 366 -13.32 2.41 -15.73
CA HIS A 366 -13.63 3.01 -17.03
C HIS A 366 -12.43 3.10 -17.98
N LEU A 367 -11.19 3.01 -17.48
CA LEU A 367 -9.98 2.98 -18.30
C LEU A 367 -9.73 1.62 -18.95
N GLY A 368 -10.43 0.55 -18.51
CA GLY A 368 -10.30 -0.79 -19.06
C GLY A 368 -8.93 -1.43 -18.83
N LEU A 369 -8.19 -1.00 -17.80
CA LEU A 369 -6.82 -1.42 -17.52
C LEU A 369 -6.70 -2.68 -16.65
N GLU A 370 -7.81 -3.13 -16.04
CA GLU A 370 -7.91 -4.44 -15.40
C GLU A 370 -9.35 -4.97 -15.45
N ALA A 371 -9.87 -5.23 -16.66
CA ALA A 371 -11.19 -5.84 -16.81
C ALA A 371 -11.19 -7.32 -16.38
N LYS A 372 -10.03 -7.97 -16.46
CA LYS A 372 -9.74 -9.29 -15.90
C LYS A 372 -8.54 -9.18 -14.95
N PRO A 373 -8.52 -9.93 -13.84
CA PRO A 373 -7.38 -9.94 -12.93
C PRO A 373 -6.08 -10.22 -13.69
N HIS A 374 -5.07 -9.38 -13.46
CA HIS A 374 -3.74 -9.51 -14.09
C HIS A 374 -3.74 -9.51 -15.63
N GLN A 375 -4.68 -8.81 -16.28
CA GLN A 375 -4.78 -8.80 -17.75
C GLN A 375 -3.51 -8.32 -18.46
N TRP A 376 -2.62 -7.60 -17.78
CA TRP A 376 -1.34 -7.15 -18.33
C TRP A 376 -0.38 -8.29 -18.68
N PHE A 377 -0.60 -9.51 -18.20
CA PHE A 377 0.17 -10.67 -18.67
C PHE A 377 -0.26 -11.16 -20.06
N ASP A 378 -1.44 -10.78 -20.53
CA ASP A 378 -1.94 -11.14 -21.86
C ASP A 378 -1.80 -9.96 -22.82
N ARG A 379 -0.72 -9.97 -23.60
CA ARG A 379 -0.42 -8.91 -24.57
C ARG A 379 -1.50 -8.73 -25.64
N THR A 380 -2.31 -9.76 -25.92
CA THR A 380 -3.33 -9.74 -26.97
C THR A 380 -4.54 -8.87 -26.62
N ILE A 381 -4.75 -8.61 -25.32
CA ILE A 381 -5.85 -7.80 -24.80
C ILE A 381 -5.39 -6.42 -24.30
N TRP A 382 -4.12 -6.07 -24.50
CA TRP A 382 -3.65 -4.72 -24.20
C TRP A 382 -4.32 -3.67 -25.09
N PRO A 383 -4.45 -2.41 -24.61
CA PRO A 383 -4.84 -1.31 -25.47
C PRO A 383 -3.94 -1.24 -26.72
N LYS A 384 -4.54 -1.00 -27.90
CA LYS A 384 -3.84 -1.07 -29.20
C LYS A 384 -2.68 -0.08 -29.34
N ASP A 385 -2.77 1.05 -28.64
CA ASP A 385 -1.73 2.09 -28.58
C ASP A 385 -0.61 1.75 -27.60
N PHE A 386 -0.70 0.64 -26.85
CA PHE A 386 0.39 0.18 -26.01
C PHE A 386 1.38 -0.58 -26.89
N VAL A 387 2.66 -0.19 -26.86
CA VAL A 387 3.71 -0.74 -27.75
C VAL A 387 4.72 -1.60 -27.00
N GLY A 388 4.70 -1.54 -25.68
CA GLY A 388 5.53 -2.32 -24.78
C GLY A 388 5.31 -3.82 -24.87
N ARG A 389 6.13 -4.55 -24.10
CA ARG A 389 6.19 -6.02 -24.15
C ARG A 389 6.09 -6.65 -22.78
N PHE A 390 6.55 -5.95 -21.75
CA PHE A 390 6.62 -6.47 -20.39
C PHE A 390 5.62 -5.78 -19.49
N GLU A 391 5.30 -6.42 -18.37
CA GLU A 391 4.45 -5.84 -17.32
C GLU A 391 4.88 -4.41 -16.94
N ALA A 392 6.18 -4.15 -16.79
CA ALA A 392 6.71 -2.82 -16.50
C ALA A 392 6.40 -1.78 -17.60
N ASP A 393 6.36 -2.19 -18.87
CA ASP A 393 5.91 -1.33 -19.95
C ASP A 393 4.42 -1.06 -19.87
N TYR A 394 3.61 -2.09 -19.58
CA TYR A 394 2.18 -1.90 -19.38
C TYR A 394 1.91 -0.85 -18.30
N TYR A 395 2.64 -0.93 -17.18
CA TYR A 395 2.52 0.03 -16.10
C TYR A 395 3.01 1.42 -16.49
N SER A 396 4.15 1.53 -17.17
CA SER A 396 4.62 2.83 -17.68
C SER A 396 3.60 3.45 -18.63
N GLU A 397 3.10 2.71 -19.60
CA GLU A 397 2.14 3.20 -20.60
C GLU A 397 0.78 3.49 -19.98
N ALA A 398 0.29 2.64 -19.08
CA ALA A 398 -0.91 2.91 -18.30
C ALA A 398 -0.77 4.19 -17.48
N MET A 399 0.38 4.41 -16.84
CA MET A 399 0.64 5.62 -16.07
C MET A 399 0.52 6.88 -16.94
N PHE A 400 1.32 6.97 -18.01
CA PHE A 400 1.43 8.20 -18.79
C PHE A 400 0.30 8.37 -19.83
N LYS A 401 -0.20 7.29 -20.43
CA LYS A 401 -1.23 7.36 -21.49
C LYS A 401 -2.66 7.29 -20.96
N ARG A 402 -2.86 6.90 -19.69
CA ARG A 402 -4.21 6.75 -19.09
C ARG A 402 -4.33 7.42 -17.73
N LEU A 403 -3.56 7.00 -16.72
CA LEU A 403 -3.76 7.45 -15.34
C LEU A 403 -3.49 8.95 -15.17
N GLN A 404 -2.43 9.48 -15.77
CA GLN A 404 -2.16 10.92 -15.71
C GLN A 404 -3.11 11.77 -16.55
N THR A 405 -3.54 11.25 -17.71
CA THR A 405 -4.22 12.04 -18.75
C THR A 405 -5.74 11.88 -18.76
N GLN A 406 -6.26 10.75 -18.27
CA GLN A 406 -7.67 10.37 -18.40
C GLN A 406 -8.35 10.01 -17.07
N ALA A 407 -7.60 9.72 -16.00
CA ALA A 407 -8.19 9.38 -14.71
C ALA A 407 -9.06 10.52 -14.17
N LYS A 408 -10.17 10.15 -13.53
CA LYS A 408 -11.11 11.07 -12.88
C LYS A 408 -11.43 10.56 -11.48
N PRO A 409 -10.97 11.25 -10.41
CA PRO A 409 -10.14 12.46 -10.41
C PRO A 409 -8.74 12.22 -11.02
N SER A 410 -7.98 13.31 -11.26
CA SER A 410 -6.57 13.21 -11.67
C SER A 410 -5.79 12.30 -10.73
N LEU A 411 -4.66 11.73 -11.19
CA LEU A 411 -3.86 10.83 -10.36
C LEU A 411 -3.47 11.44 -9.00
N ALA A 412 -3.00 12.68 -8.97
CA ALA A 412 -2.73 13.39 -7.71
C ALA A 412 -4.03 13.59 -6.91
N GLY A 413 -5.13 14.01 -7.57
CA GLY A 413 -6.43 14.18 -6.93
C GLY A 413 -7.00 12.88 -6.34
N TYR A 414 -6.65 11.72 -6.89
CA TYR A 414 -6.99 10.41 -6.32
C TYR A 414 -6.33 10.20 -4.97
N PHE A 415 -5.02 10.45 -4.87
CA PHE A 415 -4.27 10.36 -3.63
C PHE A 415 -4.77 11.39 -2.60
N ILE A 416 -4.86 12.66 -3.00
CA ILE A 416 -5.28 13.78 -2.14
C ILE A 416 -6.69 13.59 -1.57
N ARG A 417 -7.60 12.93 -2.31
CA ARG A 417 -8.97 12.67 -1.84
C ARG A 417 -9.03 11.73 -0.63
N ARG A 418 -8.00 10.91 -0.43
CA ARG A 418 -7.91 9.93 0.66
C ARG A 418 -7.15 10.48 1.86
N THR A 419 -6.36 11.52 1.65
CA THR A 419 -5.58 12.20 2.68
C THR A 419 -6.47 12.95 3.67
N TRP A 420 -6.07 12.86 4.93
CA TRP A 420 -6.68 13.57 6.06
C TRP A 420 -6.04 14.95 6.24
N PHE A 421 -6.88 15.98 6.42
CA PHE A 421 -6.47 17.39 6.53
C PHE A 421 -6.92 17.95 7.88
N PRO A 422 -6.22 17.63 8.98
CA PRO A 422 -6.65 18.01 10.33
C PRO A 422 -6.79 19.52 10.48
N ASP A 423 -5.88 20.32 9.93
CA ASP A 423 -5.90 21.78 10.06
C ASP A 423 -7.13 22.42 9.39
N LEU A 424 -7.59 21.86 8.26
CA LEU A 424 -8.81 22.35 7.62
C LEU A 424 -10.05 21.97 8.41
N LEU A 425 -10.05 20.77 9.01
CA LEU A 425 -11.18 20.25 9.78
C LEU A 425 -11.30 20.94 11.15
N SER A 426 -10.18 21.19 11.82
CA SER A 426 -10.14 21.89 13.11
C SER A 426 -10.48 23.38 12.98
N ALA A 427 -10.28 23.97 11.79
CA ALA A 427 -10.68 25.34 11.48
C ALA A 427 -12.18 25.50 11.16
N LEU A 428 -12.94 24.40 11.01
CA LEU A 428 -14.38 24.47 10.75
C LEU A 428 -15.13 25.01 11.97
N LYS A 429 -16.11 25.87 11.71
CA LYS A 429 -17.03 26.40 12.72
C LYS A 429 -18.40 25.77 12.56
N PRO A 430 -19.22 25.71 13.63
CA PRO A 430 -20.59 25.21 13.53
C PRO A 430 -21.42 25.85 12.40
N GLU A 431 -21.20 27.14 12.15
CA GLU A 431 -21.91 27.90 11.12
C GLU A 431 -21.63 27.38 9.69
N ASP A 432 -20.42 26.85 9.44
CA ASP A 432 -20.03 26.34 8.12
C ASP A 432 -20.88 25.12 7.69
N LEU A 433 -21.37 24.37 8.69
CA LEU A 433 -22.15 23.14 8.55
C LEU A 433 -23.63 23.41 8.29
N VAL A 434 -24.12 24.61 8.56
CA VAL A 434 -25.53 24.97 8.35
C VAL A 434 -25.87 24.89 6.86
N GLY A 435 -26.95 24.18 6.52
CA GLY A 435 -27.37 24.01 5.14
C GLY A 435 -28.28 22.82 4.92
N ARG A 436 -28.73 22.67 3.68
CA ARG A 436 -29.56 21.53 3.24
C ARG A 436 -28.68 20.47 2.61
N TYR A 437 -28.98 19.20 2.89
CA TYR A 437 -28.19 18.06 2.44
C TYR A 437 -29.10 16.94 1.94
N ALA A 438 -28.68 16.21 0.91
CA ALA A 438 -29.41 15.06 0.39
C ALA A 438 -28.48 14.01 -0.21
N VAL A 439 -28.86 12.74 -0.12
CA VAL A 439 -28.20 11.66 -0.88
C VAL A 439 -28.47 11.86 -2.37
N ALA A 440 -27.51 11.53 -3.23
CA ALA A 440 -27.73 11.54 -4.68
C ALA A 440 -28.91 10.62 -5.05
N GLY A 441 -29.99 11.19 -5.58
CA GLY A 441 -31.23 10.47 -5.86
C GLY A 441 -31.96 10.03 -4.58
N PRO A 442 -32.48 10.96 -3.75
CA PRO A 442 -33.15 10.62 -2.50
C PRO A 442 -34.39 9.76 -2.78
N LYS A 443 -34.48 8.59 -2.14
CA LYS A 443 -35.58 7.64 -2.36
C LYS A 443 -36.77 7.85 -1.42
N ASN A 444 -36.56 8.58 -0.34
CA ASN A 444 -37.56 8.93 0.65
C ASN A 444 -37.09 10.15 1.47
N GLU A 445 -38.00 10.67 2.29
CA GLU A 445 -37.80 11.85 3.14
C GLU A 445 -36.74 11.67 4.26
N TRP A 446 -36.18 10.47 4.41
CA TRP A 446 -35.04 10.22 5.30
C TRP A 446 -33.69 10.42 4.60
N ASN A 447 -33.68 10.63 3.29
CA ASN A 447 -32.46 10.80 2.49
C ASN A 447 -32.15 12.27 2.19
N SER A 448 -32.87 13.18 2.83
CA SER A 448 -32.68 14.63 2.74
C SER A 448 -33.05 15.30 4.06
N GLY A 449 -32.47 16.47 4.29
CA GLY A 449 -32.71 17.25 5.50
C GLY A 449 -31.83 18.48 5.57
N GLU A 450 -31.83 19.13 6.73
CA GLU A 450 -31.09 20.35 7.00
C GLU A 450 -30.34 20.26 8.33
N ILE A 451 -29.16 20.86 8.38
CA ILE A 451 -28.46 21.19 9.62
C ILE A 451 -28.77 22.64 9.95
N LYS A 452 -29.25 22.89 11.18
CA LYS A 452 -29.50 24.22 11.73
C LYS A 452 -28.68 24.44 12.99
N LEU A 453 -28.34 25.69 13.25
CA LEU A 453 -27.75 26.13 14.51
C LEU A 453 -28.86 26.78 15.35
N ALA A 454 -29.28 26.10 16.43
CA ALA A 454 -30.30 26.56 17.35
C ALA A 454 -29.71 26.62 18.77
N ASP A 455 -29.77 27.77 19.43
CA ASP A 455 -29.22 28.00 20.77
C ASP A 455 -27.74 27.57 20.92
N GLY A 456 -26.95 27.85 19.88
CA GLY A 456 -25.53 27.47 19.82
C GLY A 456 -25.28 25.96 19.63
N ARG A 457 -26.31 25.17 19.34
CA ARG A 457 -26.22 23.72 19.09
C ARG A 457 -26.62 23.38 17.67
N LEU A 458 -25.88 22.45 17.07
CA LEU A 458 -26.22 21.93 15.76
C LEU A 458 -27.33 20.88 15.90
N GLU A 459 -28.37 21.00 15.08
CA GLU A 459 -29.43 20.02 14.98
C GLU A 459 -29.64 19.61 13.53
N TRP A 460 -29.72 18.30 13.30
CA TRP A 460 -30.17 17.75 12.04
C TRP A 460 -31.68 17.58 12.08
N ARG A 461 -32.39 18.00 11.02
CA ARG A 461 -33.79 17.68 10.78
C ARG A 461 -33.95 17.07 9.39
N ASN A 462 -34.44 15.84 9.29
CA ASN A 462 -34.77 15.26 7.99
C ASN A 462 -36.11 15.76 7.46
N ASP A 463 -36.39 15.50 6.18
CA ASP A 463 -37.65 15.89 5.55
C ASP A 463 -38.86 15.11 6.11
N ALA A 464 -38.62 13.95 6.74
CA ALA A 464 -39.63 13.19 7.50
C ALA A 464 -39.96 13.80 8.88
N GLY A 465 -39.38 14.96 9.22
CA GLY A 465 -39.65 15.72 10.45
C GLY A 465 -38.98 15.17 11.72
N LYS A 466 -38.04 14.23 11.60
CA LYS A 466 -37.25 13.73 12.74
C LYS A 466 -36.00 14.58 12.94
N THR A 467 -35.69 14.85 14.21
CA THR A 467 -34.60 15.72 14.62
C THR A 467 -33.68 15.04 15.63
N TRP A 468 -32.38 15.30 15.55
CA TRP A 468 -31.39 14.91 16.55
C TRP A 468 -30.23 15.91 16.62
N GLY A 469 -29.53 15.92 17.75
CA GLY A 469 -28.41 16.81 17.98
C GLY A 469 -27.15 16.34 17.27
N LEU A 470 -26.32 17.31 16.90
CA LEU A 470 -25.00 17.12 16.32
C LEU A 470 -23.96 17.86 17.17
N THR A 471 -22.79 17.26 17.36
CA THR A 471 -21.63 17.88 18.01
C THR A 471 -20.43 17.75 17.09
N LEU A 472 -19.86 18.90 16.70
CA LEU A 472 -18.63 18.95 15.91
C LEU A 472 -17.43 18.64 16.81
N GLU A 473 -16.63 17.68 16.39
CA GLU A 473 -15.37 17.31 17.01
C GLU A 473 -14.20 17.83 16.16
N GLU A 474 -13.03 18.05 16.79
CA GLU A 474 -11.84 18.64 16.16
C GLU A 474 -11.31 17.84 14.95
N ASP A 475 -11.69 16.57 14.82
CA ASP A 475 -11.22 15.67 13.76
C ASP A 475 -12.15 15.60 12.54
N GLY A 476 -13.14 16.49 12.45
CA GLY A 476 -14.09 16.54 11.34
C GLY A 476 -15.20 15.50 11.44
N VAL A 477 -15.44 14.98 12.65
CA VAL A 477 -16.55 14.09 12.96
C VAL A 477 -17.70 14.89 13.56
N LEU A 478 -18.92 14.63 13.09
CA LEU A 478 -20.16 15.11 13.71
C LEU A 478 -20.78 13.97 14.51
N LYS A 479 -20.60 13.97 15.84
CA LYS A 479 -21.29 12.99 16.69
C LYS A 479 -22.77 13.30 16.73
N THR A 480 -23.58 12.24 16.61
CA THR A 480 -25.03 12.31 16.80
C THR A 480 -25.37 11.97 18.24
N ASP A 481 -26.51 12.45 18.74
CA ASP A 481 -27.04 12.02 20.03
C ASP A 481 -27.99 10.81 19.91
N GLN A 482 -28.47 10.30 21.05
CA GLN A 482 -29.37 9.14 21.12
C GLN A 482 -30.75 9.37 20.50
N ARG A 483 -31.11 10.62 20.14
CA ARG A 483 -32.36 10.92 19.41
C ARG A 483 -32.26 10.50 17.95
N ASN A 484 -31.04 10.29 17.43
CA ASN A 484 -30.83 9.73 16.10
C ASN A 484 -31.43 8.30 16.03
N PRO A 485 -32.44 8.05 15.18
CA PRO A 485 -33.03 6.72 15.06
C PRO A 485 -32.04 5.66 14.58
N TYR A 486 -30.93 6.08 13.98
CA TYR A 486 -29.84 5.24 13.51
C TYR A 486 -28.67 5.17 14.48
N PHE A 487 -28.78 5.69 15.71
CA PHE A 487 -27.63 5.86 16.61
C PHE A 487 -26.80 4.58 16.83
N LYS A 488 -27.44 3.40 16.87
CA LYS A 488 -26.75 2.12 17.02
C LYS A 488 -25.87 1.77 15.81
N ASP A 489 -26.32 2.10 14.61
CA ASP A 489 -25.66 1.74 13.35
C ASP A 489 -24.76 2.88 12.84
N THR A 490 -25.08 4.12 13.19
CA THR A 490 -24.39 5.32 12.72
C THR A 490 -24.40 6.40 13.79
N PRO A 491 -23.53 6.29 14.81
CA PRO A 491 -23.46 7.26 15.90
C PRO A 491 -22.80 8.59 15.49
N HIS A 492 -22.24 8.70 14.28
CA HIS A 492 -21.56 9.89 13.80
C HIS A 492 -21.64 10.05 12.27
N TYR A 493 -21.33 11.26 11.80
CA TYR A 493 -21.09 11.57 10.39
C TYR A 493 -19.65 12.04 10.19
N GLU A 494 -19.06 11.68 9.05
CA GLU A 494 -17.74 12.19 8.63
C GLU A 494 -17.93 13.36 7.67
N ILE A 495 -17.34 14.52 7.96
CA ILE A 495 -17.46 15.71 7.10
C ILE A 495 -16.71 15.48 5.78
N LEU A 496 -17.34 15.88 4.68
CA LEU A 496 -16.73 15.93 3.36
C LEU A 496 -16.47 17.38 2.98
N LEU A 497 -15.19 17.73 2.85
CA LEU A 497 -14.79 19.05 2.36
C LEU A 497 -15.06 19.21 0.86
N VAL A 498 -15.28 20.45 0.41
CA VAL A 498 -15.25 20.83 -1.00
C VAL A 498 -13.85 20.59 -1.52
N ARG A 499 -13.73 20.03 -2.73
CA ARG A 499 -12.45 19.74 -3.35
C ARG A 499 -12.35 20.40 -4.72
N GLY A 500 -11.20 21.00 -4.99
CA GLY A 500 -10.85 21.56 -6.30
C GLY A 500 -10.68 20.48 -7.37
N ALA A 501 -10.43 20.92 -8.61
CA ALA A 501 -10.14 20.02 -9.73
C ALA A 501 -8.83 19.23 -9.53
N ASP A 502 -7.90 19.82 -8.79
CA ASP A 502 -6.66 19.21 -8.31
C ASP A 502 -6.87 18.20 -7.15
N GLY A 503 -8.08 18.15 -6.59
CA GLY A 503 -8.44 17.31 -5.45
C GLY A 503 -8.15 17.94 -4.09
N LEU A 504 -7.45 19.09 -4.04
CA LEU A 504 -7.14 19.78 -2.79
C LEU A 504 -8.44 20.20 -2.10
N PRO A 505 -8.59 19.90 -0.80
CA PRO A 505 -9.75 20.36 -0.06
C PRO A 505 -9.65 21.86 0.24
N SER A 506 -10.80 22.50 0.35
CA SER A 506 -10.96 23.86 0.88
C SER A 506 -11.80 23.82 2.17
N HIS A 507 -11.95 24.97 2.84
CA HIS A 507 -12.81 25.10 4.01
C HIS A 507 -14.31 24.89 3.73
N GLY A 508 -14.72 24.86 2.46
CA GLY A 508 -16.11 24.59 2.11
C GLY A 508 -16.51 23.15 2.49
N ILE A 509 -17.79 22.95 2.80
CA ILE A 509 -18.35 21.61 3.05
C ILE A 509 -19.16 21.15 1.84
N SER A 510 -18.78 20.03 1.25
CA SER A 510 -19.50 19.39 0.14
C SER A 510 -20.57 18.41 0.63
N GLY A 511 -20.49 17.97 1.88
CA GLY A 511 -21.43 17.01 2.44
C GLY A 511 -20.92 16.31 3.68
N TYR A 512 -21.50 15.17 3.98
CA TYR A 512 -21.01 14.25 5.02
C TYR A 512 -21.36 12.79 4.68
N ARG A 513 -20.63 11.85 5.28
CA ARG A 513 -20.78 10.40 5.08
C ARG A 513 -21.28 9.72 6.35
N SER A 514 -22.17 8.75 6.16
CA SER A 514 -22.88 7.98 7.18
C SER A 514 -22.90 6.51 6.77
N GLY A 515 -21.92 5.72 7.20
CA GLY A 515 -21.75 4.35 6.70
C GLY A 515 -21.63 4.33 5.16
N ALA A 516 -22.55 3.65 4.49
CA ALA A 516 -22.60 3.57 3.03
C ALA A 516 -23.30 4.76 2.34
N LYS A 517 -23.90 5.70 3.10
CA LYS A 517 -24.62 6.85 2.55
C LYS A 517 -23.75 8.08 2.53
N THR A 518 -23.83 8.85 1.45
CA THR A 518 -23.20 10.17 1.33
C THR A 518 -24.29 11.21 1.09
N PHE A 519 -24.39 12.17 2.00
CA PHE A 519 -25.30 13.30 1.91
C PHE A 519 -24.51 14.49 1.36
N LEU A 520 -24.92 15.02 0.22
CA LEU A 520 -24.28 16.15 -0.45
C LEU A 520 -25.00 17.44 -0.10
N ARG A 521 -24.24 18.50 0.15
CA ARG A 521 -24.78 19.85 0.37
C ARG A 521 -25.50 20.30 -0.89
N GLN A 522 -26.74 20.75 -0.72
CA GLN A 522 -27.55 21.31 -1.79
C GLN A 522 -27.18 22.78 -1.97
N LYS A 523 -27.19 23.24 -3.22
CA LYS A 523 -26.91 24.65 -3.56
C LYS A 523 -28.08 25.55 -3.20
#